data_AF-A0A5S9MFF8-F1
#
_entry.id   AF-A0A5S9MFF8-F1
#
_cell.length_a   1.000
_cell.length_b   1.000
_cell.length_c   1.000
_cell.angle_alpha   90.00
_cell.angle_beta   90.00
_cell.angle_gamma   90.00
#
_symmetry.space_group_name_H-M   'P 1'
#
loop_
_entity.id
_entity.type
_entity.pdbx_description
1 polymer ?
#
loop_
_entity_poly.entity_id
_entity_poly.type
_entity_poly.pdbx_seq_one_letter_code
_entity_poly.pdbx_strand_id
1 'polypeptide(L)' 'MLQKEGYDVKDVSFSPITGGDGNIEFLLHLVLHPDQEENAALPASQLEKVVKEAHSVLKEKKNSPEPADT' A
#
# COMPACT_ATOMS: atom_id res chain seq x y z
N MET A 1 -10.06 -5.41 11.60
CA MET A 1 -11.02 -4.33 11.90
C MET A 1 -11.88 -4.04 10.66
N LEU A 2 -11.28 -3.73 9.50
CA LEU A 2 -11.98 -3.49 8.22
C LEU A 2 -13.04 -4.53 7.83
N GLN A 3 -12.71 -5.83 7.89
CA GLN A 3 -13.66 -6.89 7.53
C GLN A 3 -14.89 -6.95 8.44
N LYS A 4 -14.72 -6.63 9.73
CA LYS A 4 -15.82 -6.56 10.71
C LYS A 4 -16.71 -5.33 10.47
N GLU A 5 -16.24 -4.36 9.71
CA GLU A 5 -16.97 -3.14 9.34
C GLU A 5 -17.61 -3.25 7.96
N GLY A 6 -17.55 -4.42 7.32
CA GLY A 6 -18.15 -4.66 6.00
C GLY A 6 -17.25 -4.33 4.81
N TYR A 7 -15.97 -3.99 5.02
CA TYR A 7 -15.06 -3.67 3.92
C TYR A 7 -14.33 -4.89 3.37
N ASP A 8 -14.43 -5.07 2.06
CA ASP A 8 -13.60 -5.96 1.27
C ASP A 8 -12.39 -5.21 0.71
N VAL A 9 -11.22 -5.84 0.75
CA VAL A 9 -9.98 -5.26 0.27
C VAL A 9 -9.73 -5.74 -1.16
N LYS A 10 -10.04 -4.89 -2.15
CA LYS A 10 -9.89 -5.21 -3.57
C LYS A 10 -8.45 -5.17 -4.04
N ASP A 11 -7.66 -4.25 -3.48
CA ASP A 11 -6.25 -4.12 -3.84
C ASP A 11 -5.44 -3.40 -2.76
N VAL A 12 -4.12 -3.57 -2.83
CA VAL A 12 -3.13 -2.90 -1.98
C VAL A 12 -1.95 -2.45 -2.82
N SER A 13 -1.50 -1.22 -2.57
CA SER A 13 -0.32 -0.63 -3.18
C SER A 13 0.41 0.26 -2.18
N PHE A 14 1.42 0.99 -2.63
CA PHE A 14 2.17 1.95 -1.81
C PHE A 14 2.26 3.32 -2.49
N SER A 15 2.38 4.36 -1.68
CA SER A 15 2.56 5.72 -2.17
C SER A 15 3.91 5.84 -2.89
N PRO A 16 3.96 6.52 -4.06
CA PRO A 16 5.21 6.72 -4.80
C PRO A 16 6.19 7.68 -4.10
N ILE A 17 5.74 8.35 -3.03
CA ILE A 17 6.51 9.25 -2.16
C ILE A 17 6.41 8.78 -0.71
N THR A 18 7.41 9.12 0.10
CA THR A 18 7.36 8.89 1.55
C THR A 18 6.58 10.00 2.24
N GLY A 19 5.93 9.68 3.35
CA GLY A 19 5.36 10.66 4.27
C GLY A 19 6.45 11.48 4.98
N GLY A 20 6.03 12.39 5.85
CA GLY A 20 6.88 13.44 6.44
C GLY A 20 8.23 12.94 6.97
N ASP A 21 8.22 12.00 7.93
CA ASP A 21 9.45 11.47 8.56
C ASP A 21 10.16 10.39 7.72
N GLY A 22 9.81 10.25 6.44
CA GLY A 22 10.32 9.20 5.56
C GLY A 22 9.56 7.87 5.68
N ASN A 23 8.38 7.87 6.31
CA ASN A 23 7.54 6.69 6.42
C ASN A 23 7.02 6.25 5.04
N ILE A 24 7.06 4.95 4.77
CA ILE A 24 6.38 4.38 3.59
C ILE A 24 4.89 4.32 3.91
N GLU A 25 4.08 4.91 3.04
CA GLU A 25 2.62 4.90 3.17
C GLU A 25 2.01 3.88 2.20
N PHE A 26 0.97 3.18 2.66
CA PHE A 26 0.28 2.16 1.88
C PHE A 26 -1.12 2.65 1.51
N LEU A 27 -1.56 2.24 0.32
CA LEU A 27 -2.84 2.60 -0.26
C LEU A 27 -3.69 1.33 -0.34
N LEU A 28 -4.91 1.37 0.19
CA LEU A 28 -5.86 0.28 0.09
C LEU A 28 -7.04 0.71 -0.76
N HIS A 29 -7.44 -0.15 -1.70
CA HIS A 29 -8.69 -0.03 -2.42
C HIS A 29 -9.75 -0.86 -1.70
N LEU A 30 -10.68 -0.18 -1.03
CA LEU A 30 -11.73 -0.81 -0.25
C LEU A 30 -13.08 -0.70 -0.96
N VAL A 31 -13.89 -1.75 -0.84
CA VAL A 31 -15.30 -1.74 -1.25
C VAL A 31 -16.14 -2.15 -0.07
N LEU A 32 -17.18 -1.35 0.24
CA LEU A 32 -18.11 -1.65 1.31
C LEU A 32 -19.21 -2.59 0.82
N HIS A 33 -19.35 -3.72 1.51
CA HIS A 33 -20.43 -4.69 1.31
C HIS A 33 -21.19 -4.87 2.63
N PRO A 34 -22.22 -4.05 2.89
CA PRO A 34 -22.92 -4.00 4.18
C PRO A 34 -23.66 -5.31 4.52
N ASP A 35 -23.99 -6.11 3.50
CA ASP A 35 -24.82 -7.31 3.63
C ASP A 35 -24.01 -8.63 3.53
N GLN A 36 -22.67 -8.56 3.53
CA GLN A 36 -21.80 -9.74 3.44
C GLN A 36 -21.26 -10.16 4.81
N GLU A 37 -21.52 -11.40 5.23
CA GLU A 37 -21.03 -11.97 6.50
C GLU A 37 -19.50 -12.19 6.50
N GLU A 38 -18.91 -12.47 5.34
CA GLU A 38 -17.47 -12.61 5.17
C GLU A 38 -16.97 -11.73 4.01
N ASN A 39 -15.98 -10.89 4.32
CA ASN A 39 -15.25 -10.08 3.35
C ASN A 39 -13.91 -10.76 3.02
N ALA A 40 -13.49 -10.72 1.76
CA ALA A 40 -12.25 -11.37 1.37
C ALA A 40 -11.05 -10.67 2.03
N ALA A 41 -10.09 -11.48 2.45
CA ALA A 41 -8.78 -10.99 2.87
C ALA A 41 -7.84 -11.03 1.67
N LEU A 42 -6.96 -10.04 1.55
CA LEU A 42 -5.80 -10.21 0.69
C LEU A 42 -4.88 -11.30 1.27
N PRO A 43 -4.28 -12.15 0.43
CA PRO A 43 -3.28 -13.10 0.88
C PRO A 43 -2.09 -12.39 1.53
N ALA A 44 -1.58 -12.94 2.64
CA ALA A 44 -0.39 -12.40 3.30
C ALA A 44 0.82 -12.28 2.36
N SER A 45 0.96 -13.22 1.43
CA SER A 45 2.02 -13.20 0.39
C SER A 45 1.93 -11.99 -0.54
N GLN A 46 0.73 -11.47 -0.82
CA GLN A 46 0.54 -10.26 -1.61
C GLN A 46 1.01 -9.03 -0.81
N LEU A 47 0.67 -8.95 0.48
CA LEU A 47 1.12 -7.87 1.35
C LEU A 47 2.65 -7.85 1.47
N GLU A 48 3.28 -9.00 1.69
CA GLU A 48 4.73 -9.13 1.75
C GLU A 48 5.40 -8.67 0.46
N LYS A 49 4.83 -9.02 -0.70
CA LYS A 49 5.32 -8.57 -2.00
C LYS A 49 5.26 -7.04 -2.12
N VAL A 50 4.12 -6.42 -1.78
CA VAL A 50 3.94 -4.96 -1.86
C VAL A 50 4.90 -4.23 -0.92
N VAL A 51 5.07 -4.72 0.30
CA VAL A 51 6.04 -4.14 1.27
C VAL A 51 7.47 -4.21 0.73
N LYS A 52 7.87 -5.36 0.18
CA LYS A 52 9.21 -5.55 -0.38
C LYS A 52 9.45 -4.63 -1.59
N GLU A 53 8.46 -4.51 -2.47
CA GLU A 53 8.52 -3.63 -3.64
C GLU A 53 8.66 -2.16 -3.23
N ALA A 54 7.85 -1.70 -2.27
CA ALA A 54 7.92 -0.34 -1.74
C ALA A 54 9.30 0.00 -1.20
N HIS A 55 9.89 -0.89 -0.39
CA HIS A 55 11.24 -0.71 0.12
C HIS A 55 12.30 -0.65 -0.98
N SER A 56 12.17 -1.45 -2.03
CA SER A 56 13.12 -1.44 -3.15
C SER A 56 13.06 -0.11 -3.91
N VAL A 57 11.85 0.28 -4.35
CA VAL A 57 11.63 1.48 -5.18
C VAL A 57 12.03 2.76 -4.44
N LEU A 58 11.64 2.90 -3.18
CA LEU A 58 11.89 4.13 -2.42
C LEU A 58 13.35 4.25 -1.95
N LYS A 59 14.05 3.13 -1.78
CA LYS A 59 15.50 3.12 -1.55
C LYS A 59 16.28 3.57 -2.80
N GLU A 60 15.87 3.13 -3.99
CA GLU A 60 16.50 3.53 -5.25
C GLU A 60 16.28 5.01 -5.57
N LYS A 61 15.07 5.53 -5.35
CA LYS A 61 14.79 6.96 -5.49
C LYS A 61 15.64 7.83 -4.58
N LYS A 62 15.86 7.40 -3.33
CA LYS A 62 16.71 8.12 -2.36
C LYS A 62 18.19 8.16 -2.77
N ASN A 63 18.65 7.19 -3.55
CA ASN A 63 20.03 7.08 -4.01
C ASN A 63 20.27 7.68 -5.40
N SER A 64 19.22 8.16 -6.08
CA SER A 64 19.35 8.83 -7.38
C SER A 64 19.46 10.34 -7.12
N PRO A 65 20.50 11.04 -7.62
CA PRO A 65 20.53 12.49 -7.54
C PRO A 65 19.31 13.05 -8.26
N GLU A 66 18.61 14.01 -7.64
CA GLU A 66 17.59 14.81 -8.29
C GLU A 66 18.14 15.32 -9.63
N PRO A 67 17.40 15.19 -10.74
CA PRO A 67 17.79 15.88 -11.96
C PRO A 67 17.83 17.37 -11.62
N ALA A 68 19.02 17.96 -11.72
CA ALA A 68 19.19 19.39 -11.57
C ALA A 68 18.23 20.06 -12.57
N ASP A 69 17.29 20.82 -12.04
CA ASP A 69 16.41 21.68 -12.82
C ASP A 69 17.32 22.73 -13.50
N THR A 70 17.59 22.54 -14.80
CA THR A 70 18.32 23.49 -15.67
C THR A 70 17.53 23.77 -16.92
#